data_AF-A0A7S0EPB5-F1
#
_entry.id   AF-A0A7S0EPB5-F1
#
_cell.length_a   1.000
_cell.length_b   1.000
_cell.length_c   1.000
_cell.angle_alpha   90.00
_cell.angle_beta   90.00
_cell.angle_gamma   90.00
#
_symmetry.space_group_name_H-M   'P 1'
#
loop_
_entity.id
_entity.type
_entity.pdbx_description
1 polymer ?
#
loop_
_entity_poly.entity_id
_entity_poly.type
_entity_poly.pdbx_seq_one_letter_code
_entity_poly.pdbx_strand_id
1 'polypeptide(L)'
;DASPSSADSVNYLHMGRFFQYTLFRHPAVAEYDYLWRLDADLETRLGIPCDVFEIAVRSRSVFGYYYYSDFDHHNCGLFEGRNATFSYAKQQGFTPKHLEIMPPQSAYIGIWGVFQMSFWKSDKVMAFSDYMDGTALAYTNRLGEQAYYVLA
;
A
#
# COMPACT_ATOMS: atom_id res chain seq x y z
N ASP A 1 -34.02 -2.83 -4.41
CA ASP A 1 -32.97 -3.47 -3.58
C ASP A 1 -31.74 -3.76 -4.41
N ALA A 2 -30.82 -2.80 -4.48
CA ALA A 2 -29.49 -3.06 -5.01
C ALA A 2 -28.69 -3.75 -3.90
N SER A 3 -28.14 -4.94 -4.14
CA SER A 3 -27.16 -5.52 -3.23
C SER A 3 -25.98 -4.53 -3.13
N PRO A 4 -25.48 -4.20 -1.93
CA PRO A 4 -24.29 -3.38 -1.83
C PRO A 4 -23.17 -4.08 -2.62
N SER A 5 -22.53 -3.35 -3.53
CA SER A 5 -21.37 -3.87 -4.24
C SER A 5 -20.33 -4.31 -3.19
N SER A 6 -19.63 -5.43 -3.41
CA SER A 6 -18.65 -6.00 -2.47
C SER A 6 -17.57 -5.01 -2.02
N ALA A 7 -17.36 -3.96 -2.83
CA ALA A 7 -16.47 -2.82 -2.64
C ALA A 7 -16.74 -1.99 -1.37
N ASP A 8 -17.98 -1.92 -0.88
CA ASP A 8 -18.36 -1.14 0.32
C ASP A 8 -18.59 -2.04 1.55
N SER A 9 -18.24 -3.32 1.46
CA SER A 9 -18.40 -4.22 2.59
C SER A 9 -17.42 -3.88 3.71
N VAL A 10 -17.88 -3.96 4.95
CA VAL A 10 -17.02 -3.80 6.15
C VAL A 10 -15.81 -4.74 6.10
N ASN A 11 -15.98 -5.94 5.54
CA ASN A 11 -14.89 -6.90 5.32
C ASN A 11 -13.82 -6.37 4.37
N TYR A 12 -14.21 -5.70 3.28
CA TYR A 12 -13.27 -5.07 2.35
C TYR A 12 -12.49 -3.94 3.02
N LEU A 13 -13.14 -3.11 3.85
CA LEU A 13 -12.47 -2.06 4.61
C LEU A 13 -11.48 -2.63 5.64
N HIS A 14 -11.85 -3.71 6.33
CA HIS A 14 -10.93 -4.44 7.22
C HIS A 14 -9.73 -5.04 6.48
N MET A 15 -9.94 -5.59 5.28
CA MET A 15 -8.87 -6.09 4.42
C MET A 15 -7.91 -4.96 4.04
N GLY A 16 -8.44 -3.81 3.59
CA GLY A 16 -7.64 -2.62 3.26
C GLY A 16 -6.79 -2.18 4.45
N ARG A 17 -7.41 -2.04 5.63
CA ARG A 17 -6.68 -1.68 6.87
C ARG A 17 -5.64 -2.73 7.26
N PHE A 18 -5.95 -4.03 7.12
CA PHE A 18 -5.01 -5.10 7.44
C PHE A 18 -3.71 -4.94 6.65
N PHE A 19 -3.80 -4.68 5.35
CA PHE A 19 -2.61 -4.53 4.49
C PHE A 19 -1.85 -3.21 4.71
N GLN A 20 -2.51 -2.16 5.17
CA GLN A 20 -1.88 -0.87 5.49
C GLN A 20 -1.19 -0.85 6.84
N TYR A 21 -1.77 -1.56 7.82
CA TYR A 21 -1.41 -1.43 9.23
C TYR A 21 -0.93 -2.75 9.83
N THR A 22 -1.75 -3.79 9.75
CA THR A 22 -1.53 -5.03 10.50
C THR A 22 -0.46 -5.92 9.89
N LEU A 23 -0.37 -5.99 8.55
CA LEU A 23 0.50 -6.94 7.83
C LEU A 23 1.95 -6.84 8.31
N PHE A 24 2.54 -5.65 8.33
CA PHE A 24 3.95 -5.44 8.68
C PHE A 24 4.24 -5.61 10.19
N ARG A 25 3.19 -5.68 11.02
CA ARG A 25 3.25 -5.97 12.46
C ARG A 25 3.06 -7.45 12.77
N HIS A 26 2.63 -8.24 11.79
CA HIS A 26 2.20 -9.61 12.04
C HIS A 26 3.40 -10.53 12.35
N PRO A 27 3.35 -11.35 13.42
CA PRO A 27 4.45 -12.24 13.79
C PRO A 27 4.89 -13.18 12.66
N ALA A 28 3.94 -13.62 11.81
CA ALA A 28 4.24 -14.49 10.69
C ALA A 28 5.13 -13.86 9.60
N VAL A 29 5.31 -12.54 9.58
CA VAL A 29 6.24 -11.87 8.66
C VAL A 29 7.45 -11.27 9.38
N ALA A 30 7.60 -11.54 10.68
CA ALA A 30 8.57 -10.84 11.52
C ALA A 30 10.02 -11.16 11.15
N GLU A 31 10.30 -12.40 10.73
CA GLU A 31 11.65 -12.92 10.48
C GLU A 31 12.14 -12.79 9.03
N TYR A 32 11.28 -12.34 8.10
CA TYR A 32 11.62 -12.28 6.69
C TYR A 32 12.16 -10.90 6.30
N ASP A 33 13.20 -10.90 5.46
CA ASP A 33 13.76 -9.68 4.87
C ASP A 33 12.93 -9.16 3.69
N TYR A 34 12.21 -10.06 3.01
CA TYR A 34 11.33 -9.75 1.90
C TYR A 34 10.00 -10.49 2.06
N LEU A 35 8.92 -9.81 1.67
CA LEU A 35 7.58 -10.40 1.60
C LEU A 35 7.06 -10.27 0.18
N TRP A 36 6.43 -11.33 -0.32
CA TRP A 36 5.72 -11.30 -1.59
C TRP A 36 4.23 -11.54 -1.37
N ARG A 37 3.43 -10.49 -1.54
CA ARG A 37 1.97 -10.56 -1.54
C ARG A 37 1.49 -11.10 -2.89
N LEU A 38 0.69 -12.16 -2.83
CA LEU A 38 -0.02 -12.75 -3.95
C LEU A 38 -1.51 -12.78 -3.58
N ASP A 39 -2.36 -12.27 -4.47
CA ASP A 39 -3.82 -12.33 -4.27
C ASP A 39 -4.41 -13.64 -4.81
N ALA A 40 -5.59 -14.01 -4.31
CA ALA A 40 -6.21 -15.31 -4.61
C ALA A 40 -6.58 -15.49 -6.10
N ASP A 41 -6.88 -14.38 -6.79
CA ASP A 41 -7.28 -14.37 -8.20
C ASP A 41 -6.09 -14.21 -9.17
N LEU A 42 -4.87 -14.46 -8.68
CA LEU A 42 -3.67 -14.41 -9.51
C LEU A 42 -3.56 -15.61 -10.44
N GLU A 43 -3.80 -15.36 -11.72
CA GLU A 43 -3.49 -16.29 -12.80
C GLU A 43 -2.19 -15.88 -13.51
N THR A 44 -1.11 -16.62 -13.27
CA THR A 44 0.12 -16.46 -14.07
C THR A 44 0.02 -17.34 -15.32
N ARG A 45 -0.19 -16.73 -16.49
CA ARG A 45 -0.19 -17.45 -17.78
C ARG A 45 1.16 -18.06 -18.14
N LEU A 46 2.24 -17.50 -17.59
CA LEU A 46 3.61 -17.96 -17.76
C LEU A 46 4.21 -18.13 -16.35
N GLY A 47 5.00 -19.20 -16.16
CA GLY A 47 5.78 -19.36 -14.93
C GLY A 47 6.72 -18.18 -14.73
N ILE A 48 7.01 -17.82 -13.49
CA ILE A 48 7.90 -16.72 -13.15
C ILE A 48 9.34 -17.23 -13.28
N PRO A 49 10.10 -16.80 -14.31
CA PRO A 49 11.33 -17.47 -14.71
C PRO A 49 12.56 -17.02 -13.90
N CYS A 50 12.36 -16.18 -12.89
CA CYS A 50 13.42 -15.54 -12.12
C CYS A 50 13.06 -15.46 -10.63
N ASP A 51 14.09 -15.36 -9.80
CA ASP A 51 13.92 -15.07 -8.38
C ASP A 51 13.62 -13.57 -8.20
N VAL A 52 12.38 -13.26 -7.82
CA VAL A 52 11.94 -11.88 -7.61
C VAL A 52 12.63 -11.21 -6.42
N PHE A 53 13.06 -11.97 -5.43
CA PHE A 53 13.78 -11.45 -4.27
C PHE A 53 15.23 -11.12 -4.65
N GLU A 54 15.87 -11.96 -5.46
CA GLU A 54 17.20 -11.67 -6.01
C GLU A 54 17.20 -10.37 -6.83
N ILE A 55 16.16 -10.16 -7.64
CA ILE A 55 15.98 -8.91 -8.39
C ILE A 55 15.86 -7.72 -7.42
N ALA A 56 14.99 -7.81 -6.41
CA ALA A 56 14.77 -6.73 -5.44
C ALA A 56 16.04 -6.37 -4.64
N VAL A 57 16.84 -7.37 -4.27
CA VAL A 57 18.15 -7.19 -3.63
C VAL A 57 19.12 -6.46 -4.57
N ARG A 58 19.26 -6.94 -5.81
CA ARG A 58 20.20 -6.37 -6.79
C ARG A 58 19.85 -4.94 -7.20
N SER A 59 18.56 -4.64 -7.36
CA SER A 59 18.08 -3.29 -7.71
C SER A 59 18.03 -2.34 -6.52
N ARG A 60 18.21 -2.84 -5.28
CA ARG A 60 18.00 -2.09 -4.04
C ARG A 60 16.59 -1.49 -3.95
N SER A 61 15.61 -2.21 -4.51
CA SER A 61 14.21 -1.79 -4.52
C SER A 61 13.56 -2.04 -3.16
N VAL A 62 12.88 -1.02 -2.62
CA VAL A 62 12.11 -1.14 -1.37
C VAL A 62 10.70 -1.70 -1.60
N PHE A 63 10.21 -1.56 -2.83
CA PHE A 63 8.90 -2.03 -3.24
C PHE A 63 8.91 -2.42 -4.73
N GLY A 64 8.21 -3.50 -5.05
CA GLY A 64 7.94 -3.96 -6.41
C GLY A 64 6.43 -4.06 -6.65
N TYR A 65 5.98 -3.53 -7.78
CA TYR A 65 4.58 -3.59 -8.23
C TYR A 65 4.48 -4.14 -9.67
N TYR A 66 3.34 -4.75 -9.99
CA TYR A 66 3.10 -5.32 -11.32
C TYR A 66 2.53 -4.28 -12.27
N TYR A 67 1.57 -3.51 -11.77
CA TYR A 67 0.87 -2.48 -12.51
C TYR A 67 0.70 -1.26 -11.61
N TYR A 68 0.70 -0.07 -12.22
CA TYR A 68 0.35 1.16 -11.55
C TYR A 68 -0.68 1.88 -12.42
N SER A 69 -1.57 2.60 -11.78
CA SER A 69 -2.57 3.44 -12.44
C SER A 69 -2.48 4.86 -11.89
N ASP A 70 -2.70 5.83 -12.77
CA ASP A 70 -2.85 7.25 -12.47
C ASP A 70 -4.27 7.75 -12.79
N PHE A 71 -5.18 6.85 -13.15
CA PHE A 71 -6.59 7.15 -13.40
C PHE A 71 -7.42 6.99 -12.14
N ASP A 72 -8.46 7.82 -12.05
CA ASP A 72 -9.44 7.82 -10.95
C ASP A 72 -10.14 6.47 -10.81
N HIS A 73 -9.53 5.57 -10.04
CA HIS A 73 -10.19 4.38 -9.57
C HIS A 73 -11.11 4.76 -8.42
N HIS A 74 -12.29 5.29 -8.79
CA HIS A 74 -13.50 5.38 -7.97
C HIS A 74 -13.23 5.44 -6.45
N ASN A 75 -12.93 6.63 -5.94
CA ASN A 75 -13.02 6.93 -4.50
C ASN A 75 -12.26 5.95 -3.57
N CYS A 76 -11.03 5.57 -3.90
CA CYS A 76 -10.13 4.83 -2.99
C CYS A 76 -9.47 5.74 -1.94
N GLY A 77 -10.12 6.82 -1.51
CA GLY A 77 -9.63 7.77 -0.50
C GLY A 77 -8.32 8.47 -0.85
N LEU A 78 -7.89 8.46 -2.11
CA LEU A 78 -6.57 8.95 -2.56
C LEU A 78 -6.36 10.44 -2.28
N PHE A 79 -7.38 11.26 -2.52
CA PHE A 79 -7.30 12.70 -2.29
C PHE A 79 -7.11 13.01 -0.79
N GLU A 80 -7.93 12.39 0.06
CA GLU A 80 -7.85 12.55 1.51
C GLU A 80 -6.56 11.94 2.07
N GLY A 81 -6.14 10.77 1.56
CA GLY A 81 -4.89 10.13 1.94
C GLY A 81 -3.67 10.98 1.58
N ARG A 82 -3.65 11.59 0.40
CA ARG A 82 -2.59 12.52 -0.02
C ARG A 82 -2.57 13.76 0.86
N ASN A 83 -3.72 14.35 1.17
CA ASN A 83 -3.82 15.49 2.08
C ASN A 83 -3.35 15.16 3.50
N ALA A 84 -3.71 13.98 4.01
CA ALA A 84 -3.22 13.48 5.29
C ALA A 84 -1.70 13.29 5.27
N THR A 85 -1.16 12.77 4.17
CA THR A 85 0.29 12.59 4.01
C THR A 85 1.06 13.91 4.01
N PHE A 86 0.59 14.91 3.28
CA PHE A 86 1.19 16.25 3.33
C PHE A 86 1.04 16.91 4.71
N SER A 87 -0.06 16.66 5.41
CA SER A 87 -0.27 17.14 6.78
C SER A 87 0.71 16.49 7.76
N TYR A 88 0.90 15.17 7.68
CA TYR A 88 1.92 14.45 8.45
C TYR A 88 3.33 14.97 8.14
N ALA A 89 3.69 15.06 6.86
CA ALA A 89 5.02 15.50 6.46
C ALA A 89 5.34 16.92 6.98
N LYS A 90 4.35 17.83 6.93
CA LYS A 90 4.46 19.17 7.52
C LYS A 90 4.67 19.13 9.03
N GLN A 91 3.96 18.26 9.75
CA GLN A 91 4.14 18.09 11.21
C GLN A 91 5.53 17.54 11.55
N GLN A 92 6.07 16.65 10.71
CA GLN A 92 7.38 16.04 10.87
C GLN A 92 8.53 16.87 10.28
N GLY A 93 8.24 18.01 9.65
CA GLY A 93 9.26 18.92 9.10
C GLY A 93 9.96 18.41 7.84
N PHE A 94 9.30 17.64 6.99
CA PHE A 94 9.84 17.21 5.69
C PHE A 94 8.84 17.40 4.54
N THR A 95 9.35 17.31 3.30
CA THR A 95 8.54 17.35 2.07
C THR A 95 8.55 15.97 1.41
N PRO A 96 7.39 15.36 1.12
CA PRO A 96 7.32 14.05 0.48
C PRO A 96 7.57 14.20 -1.03
N LYS A 97 8.84 14.39 -1.42
CA LYS A 97 9.23 14.68 -2.82
C LYS A 97 8.75 13.65 -3.83
N HIS A 98 8.58 12.38 -3.44
CA HIS A 98 8.06 11.36 -4.34
C HIS A 98 6.61 11.69 -4.77
N LEU A 99 5.79 12.27 -3.89
CA LEU A 99 4.44 12.70 -4.23
C LEU A 99 4.42 13.93 -5.15
N GLU A 100 5.47 14.73 -5.21
CA GLU A 100 5.58 15.84 -6.17
C GLU A 100 5.74 15.33 -7.61
N ILE A 101 6.28 14.12 -7.77
CA ILE A 101 6.55 13.49 -9.07
C ILE A 101 5.41 12.54 -9.46
N MET A 102 4.78 11.89 -8.48
CA MET A 102 3.68 10.96 -8.70
C MET A 102 2.36 11.71 -8.95
N PRO A 103 1.59 11.35 -10.00
CA PRO A 103 0.24 11.87 -10.21
C PRO A 103 -0.64 11.81 -8.95
N PRO A 104 -1.56 12.79 -8.75
CA PRO A 104 -2.44 12.83 -7.57
C PRO A 104 -3.24 11.56 -7.29
N GLN A 105 -3.59 10.82 -8.33
CA GLN A 105 -4.42 9.63 -8.26
C GLN A 105 -3.60 8.33 -8.44
N SER A 106 -2.29 8.38 -8.18
CA SER A 106 -1.45 7.20 -8.30
C SER A 106 -1.80 6.13 -7.29
N ALA A 107 -1.96 4.91 -7.78
CA ALA A 107 -2.08 3.70 -6.97
C ALA A 107 -1.29 2.55 -7.60
N TYR A 108 -0.69 1.71 -6.76
CA TYR A 108 -0.06 0.47 -7.20
C TYR A 108 -1.14 -0.60 -7.30
N ILE A 109 -1.78 -0.63 -8.46
CA ILE A 109 -2.90 -1.52 -8.72
C ILE A 109 -2.39 -2.93 -8.97
N GLY A 110 -2.93 -3.87 -8.20
CA GLY A 110 -2.78 -5.26 -8.56
C GLY A 110 -2.73 -6.22 -7.39
N ILE A 111 -2.76 -7.46 -7.82
CA ILE A 111 -2.77 -8.72 -7.11
C ILE A 111 -1.36 -9.18 -6.68
N TRP A 112 -0.38 -8.27 -6.71
CA TRP A 112 1.05 -8.58 -6.62
C TRP A 112 1.84 -7.42 -5.98
N GLY A 113 2.65 -7.72 -4.96
CA GLY A 113 3.56 -6.74 -4.37
C GLY A 113 4.76 -7.39 -3.67
N VAL A 114 5.97 -6.91 -3.94
CA VAL A 114 7.20 -7.36 -3.27
C VAL A 114 7.69 -6.26 -2.33
N PHE A 115 7.83 -6.57 -1.05
CA PHE A 115 8.14 -5.62 0.00
C PHE A 115 9.52 -5.91 0.59
N GLN A 116 10.37 -4.90 0.70
CA GLN A 116 11.62 -4.98 1.46
C GLN A 116 11.32 -4.65 2.92
N MET A 117 11.36 -5.67 3.79
CA MET A 117 10.75 -5.60 5.12
C MET A 117 11.46 -4.60 6.04
N SER A 118 12.76 -4.33 5.85
CA SER A 118 13.45 -3.31 6.65
C SER A 118 12.93 -1.89 6.42
N PHE A 119 12.47 -1.57 5.20
CA PHE A 119 11.83 -0.29 4.88
C PHE A 119 10.42 -0.25 5.47
N TRP A 120 9.60 -1.26 5.17
CA TRP A 120 8.18 -1.29 5.56
C TRP A 120 7.97 -1.46 7.07
N LYS A 121 8.94 -2.00 7.80
CA LYS A 121 8.96 -2.08 9.27
C LYS A 121 9.81 -1.00 9.92
N SER A 122 10.37 -0.06 9.14
CA SER A 122 11.18 1.03 9.71
C SER A 122 10.34 1.92 10.62
N ASP A 123 10.94 2.49 11.67
CA ASP A 123 10.24 3.38 12.60
C ASP A 123 9.50 4.53 11.89
N LYS A 124 10.04 5.01 10.77
CA LYS A 124 9.43 6.09 9.97
C LYS A 124 8.16 5.64 9.27
N VAL A 125 8.18 4.48 8.61
CA VAL A 125 7.00 3.93 7.93
C VAL A 125 5.97 3.48 8.96
N MET A 126 6.41 2.93 10.10
CA MET A 126 5.53 2.51 11.18
C MET A 126 4.82 3.69 11.85
N ALA A 127 5.54 4.79 12.12
CA ALA A 127 4.95 6.02 12.64
C ALA A 127 3.97 6.66 11.64
N PHE A 128 4.29 6.62 10.34
CA PHE A 128 3.34 7.06 9.30
C PHE A 128 2.10 6.16 9.23
N SER A 129 2.29 4.84 9.32
CA SER A 129 1.21 3.84 9.40
C SER A 129 0.29 4.09 10.60
N ASP A 130 0.84 4.39 11.78
CA ASP A 130 0.07 4.77 12.98
C ASP A 130 -0.71 6.08 12.78
N TYR A 131 -0.08 7.10 12.18
CA TYR A 131 -0.76 8.35 11.84
C TYR A 131 -1.94 8.10 10.89
N MET A 132 -1.71 7.36 9.80
CA MET A 132 -2.73 7.08 8.79
C MET A 132 -3.88 6.25 9.36
N ASP A 133 -3.60 5.25 10.20
CA ASP A 133 -4.65 4.47 10.89
C ASP A 133 -5.52 5.37 11.79
N GLY A 134 -4.89 6.30 12.51
CA GLY A 134 -5.56 7.27 13.37
C GLY A 134 -6.49 8.25 12.63
N THR A 135 -6.31 8.44 11.31
CA THR A 135 -7.22 9.26 10.50
C THR A 135 -8.56 8.59 10.20
N ALA A 136 -8.66 7.27 10.41
CA ALA A 136 -9.80 6.42 10.04
C ALA A 136 -10.17 6.44 8.54
N LEU A 137 -9.31 6.99 7.65
CA LEU A 137 -9.58 7.11 6.22
C LEU A 137 -9.82 5.77 5.52
N ALA A 138 -9.24 4.68 6.04
CA ALA A 138 -9.52 3.32 5.57
C ALA A 138 -11.02 2.97 5.65
N TYR A 139 -11.75 3.54 6.63
CA TYR A 139 -13.18 3.31 6.84
C TYR A 139 -14.07 4.44 6.33
N THR A 140 -13.63 5.70 6.46
CA THR A 140 -14.46 6.87 6.12
C THR A 140 -14.40 7.24 4.65
N ASN A 141 -13.27 6.98 4.00
CA ASN A 141 -13.00 7.39 2.63
C ASN A 141 -12.52 6.22 1.76
N ARG A 142 -12.56 4.98 2.30
CA ARG A 142 -12.11 3.77 1.62
C ARG A 142 -10.66 3.90 1.11
N LEU A 143 -9.79 4.50 1.93
CA LEU A 143 -8.36 4.52 1.63
C LEU A 143 -7.86 3.07 1.56
N GLY A 144 -7.57 2.59 0.35
CA GLY A 144 -7.11 1.24 0.07
C GLY A 144 -5.59 1.10 0.22
N GLU A 145 -5.12 -0.13 0.38
CA GLU A 145 -3.68 -0.43 0.52
C GLU A 145 -2.88 -0.06 -0.73
N GLN A 146 -3.48 -0.22 -1.91
CA GLN A 146 -2.86 0.11 -3.20
C GLN A 146 -2.52 1.61 -3.32
N ALA A 147 -3.36 2.45 -2.72
CA ALA A 147 -3.12 3.89 -2.59
C ALA A 147 -2.10 4.18 -1.49
N TYR A 148 -2.27 3.58 -0.32
CA TYR A 148 -1.37 3.76 0.82
C TYR A 148 0.10 3.46 0.48
N TYR A 149 0.38 2.41 -0.31
CA TYR A 149 1.75 2.07 -0.68
C TYR A 149 2.46 3.16 -1.51
N VAL A 150 1.71 4.04 -2.19
CA VAL A 150 2.27 5.21 -2.90
C VAL A 150 2.56 6.34 -1.92
N LEU A 151 1.79 6.42 -0.83
CA LEU A 151 1.87 7.50 0.17
C LEU A 151 2.99 7.30 1.20
N ALA A 152 3.38 6.04 1.45
CA ALA A 152 4.41 5.64 2.42
C ALA A 152 5.84 5.81 1.88
#